data_AF-A0A1M6KRX3-F1
#
_entry.id   AF-A0A1M6KRX3-F1
#
_cell.length_a   1.000
_cell.length_b   1.000
_cell.length_c   1.000
_cell.angle_alpha   90.00
_cell.angle_beta   90.00
_cell.angle_gamma   90.00
#
_symmetry.space_group_name_H-M   'P 1'
#
loop_
_entity.id
_entity.type
_entity.pdbx_description
1 polymer ?
#
loop_
_entity_poly.entity_id
_entity_poly.type
_entity_poly.pdbx_seq_one_letter_code
_entity_poly.pdbx_strand_id
1 'polypeptide(L)'
;MSLHAQLSPEAAQKLRESQRNSTIMSIMIALLACVLLGLIMAFILLSPEFKTTPEIITFNAGSETNEAIERPEISNAVERKPSAPSSSSSRVIAAANMSSVSIPNPQFEATTPSLDFGDGDDFGTGWGNGSGSGAGGAVGGFGSPNKVGGTLTGYLYDFKQTSRGTPVRGYDTGNRSHFTDPVESIQRARFSESSFRKYFKAPQALYVRYIAIPFSNANDGPKFFNAEKQVKPSGWLVHYSGSIKVPEDGEYRLVGCGDDYLGVSIDRKMRLVAPWTDLREILDVPGANARKQPNHKSPFGIPLVYGEWFSLRQGQTIDVDVAIGERPGGKVGFVLMIEQKGEDYKKAADGRPILPPFVFGQLTPGDLDYLENFKGWKFDTHKIPMFQTVD
;
A
#
# COMPACT_ATOMS: atom_id res chain seq x y z
N MET A 1 69.45 -16.58 15.04
CA MET A 1 69.86 -17.54 14.00
C MET A 1 68.62 -18.01 13.25
N SER A 2 68.29 -17.34 12.14
CA SER A 2 67.11 -17.68 11.33
C SER A 2 67.46 -18.82 10.39
N LEU A 3 66.91 -20.00 10.66
CA LEU A 3 66.98 -21.15 9.77
C LEU A 3 66.31 -20.79 8.43
N HIS A 4 67.11 -20.69 7.38
CA HIS A 4 66.63 -20.68 6.01
C HIS A 4 66.06 -22.07 5.71
N ALA A 5 64.73 -22.20 5.80
CA ALA A 5 64.03 -23.39 5.31
C ALA A 5 64.18 -23.42 3.78
N GLN A 6 65.14 -24.20 3.30
CA GLN A 6 65.29 -24.48 1.87
C GLN A 6 64.14 -25.41 1.47
N LEU A 7 63.30 -24.97 0.53
CA LEU A 7 62.25 -25.82 -0.04
C LEU A 7 62.89 -27.07 -0.65
N SER A 8 62.35 -28.25 -0.34
CA SER A 8 62.78 -29.49 -0.97
C SER A 8 62.58 -29.41 -2.50
N PRO A 9 63.44 -30.08 -3.30
CA PRO A 9 63.33 -30.04 -4.76
C PRO A 9 61.95 -30.46 -5.28
N GLU A 10 61.31 -31.41 -4.58
CA GLU A 10 59.96 -31.87 -4.88
C GLU A 10 58.88 -30.81 -4.60
N ALA A 11 59.02 -30.05 -3.50
CA ALA A 11 58.11 -28.96 -3.16
C ALA A 11 58.23 -27.78 -4.14
N ALA A 12 59.45 -27.49 -4.61
CA ALA A 12 59.68 -26.47 -5.62
C ALA A 12 59.06 -26.83 -6.98
N GLN A 13 59.04 -28.11 -7.35
CA GLN A 13 58.43 -28.58 -8.59
C GLN A 13 56.89 -28.49 -8.53
N LYS A 14 56.28 -28.95 -7.44
CA LYS A 14 54.82 -28.85 -7.21
C LYS A 14 54.34 -27.38 -7.19
N LEU A 15 55.15 -26.47 -6.65
CA LEU A 15 54.84 -25.04 -6.65
C LEU A 15 54.83 -24.45 -8.07
N ARG A 16 55.78 -24.81 -8.93
CA ARG A 16 55.83 -24.34 -10.33
C ARG A 16 54.67 -24.88 -11.15
N GLU A 17 54.29 -26.15 -10.93
CA GLU A 17 53.12 -26.75 -11.58
C GLU A 17 51.82 -26.03 -11.16
N SER A 18 51.68 -25.73 -9.86
CA SER A 18 50.55 -24.94 -9.35
C SER A 18 50.52 -23.54 -9.96
N GLN A 19 51.66 -22.84 -10.01
CA GLN A 19 51.74 -21.49 -10.60
C GLN A 19 51.36 -21.49 -12.08
N ARG A 20 51.86 -22.47 -12.86
CA ARG A 20 51.50 -22.59 -14.28
C ARG A 20 50.00 -22.82 -14.46
N ASN A 21 49.40 -23.73 -13.68
CA ASN A 21 47.97 -24.00 -13.75
C ASN A 21 47.14 -22.77 -13.33
N SER A 22 47.56 -22.03 -12.29
CA SER A 22 46.89 -20.79 -11.89
C SER A 22 46.96 -19.71 -12.98
N THR A 23 48.10 -19.54 -13.65
CA THR A 23 48.22 -18.55 -14.75
C THR A 23 47.35 -18.89 -15.96
N ILE A 24 47.25 -20.18 -16.33
CA ILE A 24 46.39 -20.63 -17.42
C ILE A 24 44.92 -20.39 -17.07
N MET A 25 44.52 -20.72 -15.84
CA MET A 25 43.14 -20.50 -15.38
C MET A 25 42.79 -19.02 -15.31
N SER A 26 43.69 -18.15 -14.84
CA SER A 26 43.44 -16.72 -14.81
C SER A 26 43.28 -16.12 -16.22
N ILE A 27 44.06 -16.58 -17.19
CA ILE A 27 43.94 -16.13 -18.59
C ILE A 27 42.61 -16.61 -19.18
N MET A 28 42.22 -17.86 -18.96
CA MET A 28 40.93 -18.40 -19.43
C MET A 28 39.74 -17.64 -18.84
N ILE A 29 39.76 -17.36 -17.53
CA ILE A 29 38.70 -16.60 -16.86
C ILE A 29 38.61 -15.17 -17.41
N ALA A 30 39.75 -14.50 -17.64
CA ALA A 30 39.78 -13.16 -18.23
C ALA A 30 39.18 -13.15 -19.64
N LEU A 31 39.53 -14.15 -20.48
CA LEU A 31 39.00 -14.29 -21.83
C LEU A 31 37.48 -14.51 -21.82
N LEU A 32 37.00 -15.40 -20.95
CA LEU A 32 35.56 -15.66 -20.80
C LEU A 32 34.80 -14.43 -20.29
N ALA A 33 35.38 -13.67 -19.37
CA ALA A 33 34.78 -12.44 -18.86
C ALA A 33 34.67 -11.36 -19.96
N CYS A 34 35.69 -11.21 -20.81
CA CYS A 34 35.63 -10.31 -21.96
C CYS A 34 34.56 -10.73 -22.98
N VAL A 35 34.46 -12.02 -23.30
CA VAL A 35 33.42 -12.54 -24.21
C VAL A 35 32.02 -12.31 -23.63
N LEU A 36 31.82 -12.57 -22.34
CA LEU A 36 30.55 -12.34 -21.66
C LEU A 36 30.13 -10.86 -21.71
N LEU A 37 31.06 -9.94 -21.44
CA LEU A 37 30.82 -8.50 -21.55
C LEU A 37 30.44 -8.09 -22.98
N GLY A 38 31.10 -8.67 -23.99
CA GLY A 38 30.77 -8.46 -25.40
C GLY A 38 29.35 -8.91 -25.75
N LEU A 39 28.91 -10.06 -25.24
CA LEU A 39 27.55 -10.57 -25.45
C LEU A 39 26.48 -9.70 -24.76
N ILE A 40 26.76 -9.22 -23.55
CA ILE A 40 25.86 -8.30 -22.84
C ILE A 40 25.70 -6.98 -23.62
N MET A 41 26.81 -6.41 -24.10
CA MET A 41 26.78 -5.22 -24.95
C MET A 41 26.01 -5.45 -26.25
N ALA A 42 26.22 -6.59 -26.91
CA ALA A 42 25.49 -6.95 -28.13
C ALA A 42 23.98 -7.06 -27.90
N PHE A 43 23.55 -7.61 -26.76
CA PHE A 43 22.14 -7.71 -26.39
C PHE A 43 21.51 -6.34 -26.13
N ILE A 44 22.26 -5.40 -25.52
CA ILE A 44 21.79 -4.02 -25.30
C ILE A 44 21.69 -3.25 -26.64
N LEU A 45 22.60 -3.51 -27.59
CA LEU A 45 22.58 -2.87 -28.90
C LEU A 45 21.41 -3.35 -29.78
N LEU A 46 20.92 -4.57 -29.58
CA LEU A 46 19.65 -5.03 -30.14
C LEU A 46 18.49 -4.36 -29.39
N SER A 47 18.26 -3.08 -29.65
CA SER A 47 17.03 -2.40 -29.23
C SER A 47 15.83 -3.09 -29.90
N PRO A 48 14.88 -3.66 -29.14
CA PRO A 48 13.63 -4.13 -29.73
C PRO A 48 12.77 -2.92 -30.12
N GLU A 49 12.59 -2.69 -31.41
CA GLU A 49 11.55 -1.77 -31.90
C GLU A 49 10.17 -2.40 -31.63
N PHE A 50 9.57 -2.04 -30.49
CA PHE A 50 8.17 -2.35 -30.24
C PHE A 50 7.31 -1.42 -31.10
N LYS A 51 6.81 -1.96 -32.21
CA LYS A 51 5.84 -1.29 -33.07
C LYS A 51 4.51 -1.21 -32.32
N THR A 52 4.21 -0.05 -31.74
CA THR A 52 2.91 0.25 -31.12
C THR A 52 1.84 0.20 -32.20
N THR A 53 1.00 -0.84 -32.17
CA THR A 53 -0.24 -0.85 -32.95
C THR A 53 -1.19 0.20 -32.35
N PRO A 54 -1.73 1.14 -33.14
CA PRO A 54 -2.67 2.13 -32.61
C PRO A 54 -3.92 1.42 -32.09
N GLU A 55 -4.35 1.84 -30.91
CA GLU A 55 -5.56 1.40 -30.25
C GLU A 55 -6.77 1.74 -31.15
N ILE A 56 -7.50 0.71 -31.61
CA ILE A 56 -8.72 0.91 -32.39
C ILE A 56 -9.82 1.35 -31.42
N ILE A 57 -9.98 2.65 -31.27
CA ILE A 57 -11.13 3.23 -30.57
C ILE A 57 -12.37 2.99 -31.44
N THR A 58 -13.13 1.95 -31.10
CA THR A 58 -14.42 1.67 -31.72
C THR A 58 -15.47 2.53 -31.03
N PHE A 59 -15.91 3.59 -31.70
CA PHE A 59 -17.09 4.33 -31.26
C PHE A 59 -18.34 3.47 -31.52
N ASN A 60 -18.91 2.91 -30.46
CA ASN A 60 -20.27 2.38 -30.54
C ASN A 60 -21.24 3.57 -30.65
N ALA A 61 -21.72 3.84 -31.85
CA ALA A 61 -22.85 4.72 -32.05
C ALA A 61 -24.06 4.15 -31.29
N GLY A 62 -24.70 4.99 -30.47
CA GLY A 62 -25.87 4.61 -29.68
C GLY A 62 -26.96 4.00 -30.55
N SER A 63 -27.58 2.94 -30.05
CA SER A 63 -28.74 2.30 -30.69
C SER A 63 -29.88 3.30 -30.82
N GLU A 64 -30.25 3.64 -32.05
CA GLU A 64 -31.50 4.34 -32.34
C GLU A 64 -32.70 3.46 -31.96
N THR A 65 -33.62 4.02 -31.19
CA THR A 65 -34.90 3.40 -30.82
C THR A 65 -35.75 3.23 -32.07
N ASN A 66 -36.04 1.99 -32.43
CA ASN A 66 -36.89 1.64 -33.57
C ASN A 66 -38.36 1.84 -33.18
N GLU A 67 -38.96 2.98 -33.55
CA GLU A 67 -40.41 3.19 -33.48
C GLU A 67 -41.09 2.31 -34.54
N ALA A 68 -41.85 1.31 -34.09
CA ALA A 68 -42.66 0.47 -34.96
C ALA A 68 -43.89 1.25 -35.46
N ILE A 69 -43.96 1.45 -36.78
CA ILE A 69 -45.07 2.08 -37.48
C ILE A 69 -46.30 1.15 -37.44
N GLU A 70 -47.40 1.57 -36.78
CA GLU A 70 -48.68 0.84 -36.79
C GLU A 70 -49.33 0.90 -38.18
N ARG A 71 -49.70 -0.27 -38.71
CA ARG A 71 -50.53 -0.38 -39.92
C ARG A 71 -52.01 -0.43 -39.52
N PRO A 72 -52.89 0.33 -40.19
CA PRO A 72 -54.32 0.24 -39.96
C PRO A 72 -54.93 -0.93 -40.75
N GLU A 73 -55.55 -1.89 -40.07
CA GLU A 73 -56.40 -2.91 -40.71
C GLU A 73 -57.84 -2.89 -40.19
N ILE A 74 -58.75 -3.10 -41.14
CA ILE A 74 -60.17 -2.75 -41.13
C ILE A 74 -60.99 -3.90 -40.53
N SER A 75 -62.02 -3.54 -39.76
CA SER A 75 -62.90 -4.44 -39.02
C SER A 75 -63.72 -5.41 -39.89
N ASN A 76 -63.85 -6.64 -39.45
CA ASN A 76 -64.98 -7.51 -39.79
C ASN A 76 -65.80 -7.79 -38.52
N ALA A 77 -66.89 -7.05 -38.38
CA ALA A 77 -67.90 -7.27 -37.36
C ALA A 77 -68.79 -8.46 -37.73
N VAL A 78 -68.86 -9.46 -36.85
CA VAL A 78 -69.96 -10.43 -36.84
C VAL A 78 -70.58 -10.38 -35.45
N GLU A 79 -71.77 -9.81 -35.37
CA GLU A 79 -72.54 -9.59 -34.15
C GLU A 79 -73.49 -10.78 -33.90
N ARG A 80 -73.39 -11.44 -32.73
CA ARG A 80 -74.49 -12.27 -32.17
C ARG A 80 -74.56 -12.19 -30.64
N LYS A 81 -75.57 -11.42 -30.20
CA LYS A 81 -76.42 -11.35 -28.98
C LYS A 81 -76.00 -11.98 -27.62
N PRO A 82 -76.45 -11.38 -26.49
CA PRO A 82 -75.80 -11.48 -25.17
C PRO A 82 -76.51 -12.40 -24.16
N SER A 83 -75.81 -12.77 -23.09
CA SER A 83 -76.36 -13.24 -21.79
C SER A 83 -75.21 -13.21 -20.76
N ALA A 84 -75.31 -12.83 -19.49
CA ALA A 84 -76.27 -12.06 -18.69
C ALA A 84 -75.43 -11.35 -17.59
N PRO A 85 -75.90 -10.26 -16.95
CA PRO A 85 -75.06 -9.38 -16.17
C PRO A 85 -74.82 -9.90 -14.75
N SER A 86 -73.56 -9.96 -14.32
CA SER A 86 -73.22 -10.00 -12.90
C SER A 86 -72.64 -8.66 -12.47
N SER A 87 -73.54 -7.91 -11.83
CA SER A 87 -73.37 -6.73 -10.99
C SER A 87 -72.08 -6.64 -10.19
N SER A 88 -71.31 -5.56 -10.33
CA SER A 88 -71.35 -4.42 -9.40
C SER A 88 -70.18 -3.46 -9.67
N SER A 89 -70.53 -2.28 -10.16
CA SER A 89 -69.77 -1.04 -10.18
C SER A 89 -69.23 -0.66 -8.79
N SER A 90 -68.06 -0.04 -8.69
CA SER A 90 -67.98 1.42 -8.80
C SER A 90 -66.64 1.91 -9.38
N ARG A 91 -66.73 2.73 -10.43
CA ARG A 91 -65.72 3.74 -10.78
C ARG A 91 -66.00 4.98 -9.94
N VAL A 92 -64.97 5.56 -9.35
CA VAL A 92 -64.97 6.98 -8.97
C VAL A 92 -63.88 7.66 -9.80
N ILE A 93 -64.26 8.73 -10.49
CA ILE A 93 -63.44 9.62 -11.30
C ILE A 93 -63.15 10.90 -10.49
N ALA A 94 -62.03 11.54 -10.81
CA ALA A 94 -61.61 12.93 -10.54
C ALA A 94 -60.95 13.17 -9.16
N ALA A 95 -59.91 14.00 -9.03
CA ALA A 95 -59.60 15.19 -9.82
C ALA A 95 -58.08 15.46 -9.94
N ALA A 96 -57.70 16.09 -11.05
CA ALA A 96 -56.45 16.79 -11.24
C ALA A 96 -56.47 18.13 -10.49
N ASN A 97 -55.41 18.40 -9.72
CA ASN A 97 -54.79 19.71 -9.45
C ASN A 97 -53.74 19.53 -8.34
N MET A 98 -52.45 19.62 -8.68
CA MET A 98 -51.43 19.98 -7.69
C MET A 98 -50.99 21.40 -7.98
N SER A 99 -51.21 22.28 -7.00
CA SER A 99 -50.77 23.67 -6.98
C SER A 99 -49.25 23.77 -6.86
N SER A 100 -48.68 24.83 -7.41
CA SER A 100 -47.28 25.22 -7.21
C SER A 100 -47.10 25.73 -5.78
N VAL A 101 -46.55 24.89 -4.90
CA VAL A 101 -46.10 25.33 -3.57
C VAL A 101 -44.71 25.92 -3.71
N SER A 102 -44.62 27.24 -3.57
CA SER A 102 -43.37 27.99 -3.40
C SER A 102 -42.76 27.67 -2.05
N ILE A 103 -41.52 27.19 -2.05
CA ILE A 103 -40.73 26.97 -0.83
C ILE A 103 -40.12 28.33 -0.40
N PRO A 104 -40.40 28.85 0.81
CA PRO A 104 -39.78 30.06 1.30
C PRO A 104 -38.27 29.86 1.56
N ASN A 105 -37.44 30.79 1.08
CA ASN A 105 -36.01 30.82 1.33
C ASN A 105 -35.73 31.28 2.79
N PRO A 106 -35.16 30.44 3.67
CA PRO A 106 -34.83 30.86 5.02
C PRO A 106 -33.63 31.81 5.02
N GLN A 107 -33.78 32.98 5.65
CA GLN A 107 -32.66 33.86 5.93
C GLN A 107 -31.88 33.30 7.13
N PHE A 108 -30.57 33.12 6.96
CA PHE A 108 -29.66 32.72 8.04
C PHE A 108 -29.22 33.96 8.81
N GLU A 109 -29.59 34.06 10.09
CA GLU A 109 -28.94 34.96 11.04
C GLU A 109 -27.63 34.33 11.51
N ALA A 110 -26.50 34.98 11.19
CA ALA A 110 -25.19 34.59 11.67
C ALA A 110 -25.09 34.89 13.17
N THR A 111 -25.13 33.85 14.00
CA THR A 111 -24.79 33.96 15.43
C THR A 111 -23.27 33.89 15.57
N THR A 112 -22.69 34.91 16.18
CA THR A 112 -21.25 35.02 16.46
C THR A 112 -20.77 33.86 17.34
N PRO A 113 -19.61 33.24 17.06
CA PRO A 113 -19.07 32.19 17.90
C PRO A 113 -18.57 32.78 19.22
N SER A 114 -19.14 32.30 20.33
CA SER A 114 -18.62 32.56 21.68
C SER A 114 -17.33 31.78 21.88
N LEU A 115 -16.28 32.50 22.27
CA LEU A 115 -15.04 31.98 22.83
C LEU A 115 -15.32 31.42 24.22
N ASP A 116 -15.70 30.14 24.29
CA ASP A 116 -15.64 29.37 25.53
C ASP A 116 -14.72 28.17 25.30
N PHE A 117 -13.44 28.41 25.56
CA PHE A 117 -12.34 27.50 25.32
C PHE A 117 -11.83 26.99 26.68
N GLY A 118 -12.19 25.75 26.99
CA GLY A 118 -11.55 24.94 28.02
C GLY A 118 -12.43 24.65 29.24
N ASP A 119 -12.92 23.41 29.35
CA ASP A 119 -12.41 22.43 30.32
C ASP A 119 -13.10 21.07 30.07
N GLY A 120 -12.34 19.97 30.02
CA GLY A 120 -12.88 18.61 29.93
C GLY A 120 -12.40 17.76 28.73
N ASP A 121 -11.24 17.12 28.87
CA ASP A 121 -10.92 15.72 28.52
C ASP A 121 -11.35 15.04 27.19
N ASP A 122 -11.76 15.75 26.13
CA ASP A 122 -12.24 15.11 24.89
C ASP A 122 -11.37 15.30 23.63
N PHE A 123 -10.13 15.77 23.76
CA PHE A 123 -9.19 15.86 22.64
C PHE A 123 -8.36 14.56 22.50
N GLY A 124 -8.99 13.47 22.06
CA GLY A 124 -8.28 12.19 21.88
C GLY A 124 -8.96 11.07 21.11
N THR A 125 -10.27 11.10 20.88
CA THR A 125 -10.96 10.04 20.12
C THR A 125 -11.04 10.40 18.63
N GLY A 126 -9.93 10.21 17.92
CA GLY A 126 -9.94 10.17 16.47
C GLY A 126 -10.81 8.99 16.00
N TRP A 127 -11.75 9.30 15.10
CA TRP A 127 -12.77 8.44 14.47
C TRP A 127 -14.13 8.38 15.19
N GLY A 128 -14.99 9.34 14.83
CA GLY A 128 -16.41 9.30 15.13
C GLY A 128 -17.13 8.24 14.29
N ASN A 129 -17.96 7.44 14.97
CA ASN A 129 -19.04 6.67 14.37
C ASN A 129 -20.10 7.65 13.82
N GLY A 130 -19.87 8.19 12.64
CA GLY A 130 -20.79 9.10 11.95
C GLY A 130 -21.07 8.59 10.55
N SER A 131 -22.26 8.02 10.33
CA SER A 131 -22.81 7.82 9.00
C SER A 131 -23.13 9.19 8.38
N GLY A 132 -22.11 9.83 7.81
CA GLY A 132 -22.21 11.11 7.15
C GLY A 132 -21.60 11.03 5.76
N SER A 133 -22.45 10.98 4.74
CA SER A 133 -22.06 11.20 3.34
C SER A 133 -21.54 12.64 3.20
N GLY A 134 -20.22 12.81 3.25
CA GLY A 134 -19.55 14.10 3.11
C GLY A 134 -18.16 13.90 2.49
N ALA A 135 -17.86 14.67 1.47
CA ALA A 135 -16.67 14.54 0.64
C ALA A 135 -15.36 14.65 1.44
N GLY A 136 -14.45 13.68 1.26
CA GLY A 136 -13.02 13.87 1.44
C GLY A 136 -12.48 13.93 2.88
N GLY A 137 -12.95 13.06 3.79
CA GLY A 137 -12.29 12.87 5.08
C GLY A 137 -10.83 12.44 4.93
N ALA A 138 -9.93 13.02 5.73
CA ALA A 138 -8.51 12.69 5.76
C ALA A 138 -8.28 11.18 5.95
N VAL A 139 -7.31 10.60 5.24
CA VAL A 139 -6.94 9.19 5.35
C VAL A 139 -6.02 8.98 6.56
N GLY A 140 -6.48 9.37 7.76
CA GLY A 140 -5.72 9.24 9.01
C GLY A 140 -5.86 7.84 9.63
N GLY A 141 -4.74 7.18 9.96
CA GLY A 141 -4.73 5.85 10.60
C GLY A 141 -4.50 4.70 9.61
N PHE A 142 -5.22 3.58 9.76
CA PHE A 142 -5.06 2.38 8.93
C PHE A 142 -5.74 2.49 7.54
N GLY A 143 -6.33 3.63 7.21
CA GLY A 143 -6.97 3.88 5.92
C GLY A 143 -8.48 4.09 6.01
N SER A 144 -9.09 4.31 4.85
CA SER A 144 -10.53 4.53 4.69
C SER A 144 -11.25 3.23 4.32
N PRO A 145 -12.48 2.97 4.80
CA PRO A 145 -13.29 1.84 4.32
C PRO A 145 -13.82 2.06 2.89
N ASN A 146 -13.77 3.29 2.39
CA ASN A 146 -14.25 3.65 1.06
C ASN A 146 -13.08 3.66 0.07
N LYS A 147 -13.20 2.85 -1.00
CA LYS A 147 -12.23 2.87 -2.10
C LYS A 147 -12.33 4.21 -2.83
N VAL A 148 -11.20 4.90 -2.96
CA VAL A 148 -11.06 6.11 -3.76
C VAL A 148 -9.88 5.92 -4.71
N GLY A 149 -9.91 6.56 -5.89
CA GLY A 149 -8.80 6.48 -6.84
C GLY A 149 -7.47 6.92 -6.19
N GLY A 150 -6.37 6.26 -6.55
CA GLY A 150 -5.06 6.54 -5.96
C GLY A 150 -4.83 5.87 -4.60
N THR A 151 -5.40 4.68 -4.34
CA THR A 151 -5.24 3.97 -3.06
C THR A 151 -4.80 2.52 -3.20
N LEU A 152 -3.92 2.08 -2.29
CA LEU A 152 -3.62 0.66 -2.12
C LEU A 152 -4.74 -0.01 -1.33
N THR A 153 -5.04 -1.27 -1.67
CA THR A 153 -6.06 -2.06 -0.97
C THR A 153 -5.41 -2.88 0.13
N GLY A 154 -5.89 -2.72 1.35
CA GLY A 154 -5.37 -3.32 2.58
C GLY A 154 -6.29 -4.36 3.20
N TYR A 155 -5.71 -5.47 3.64
CA TYR A 155 -6.40 -6.48 4.44
C TYR A 155 -5.60 -6.86 5.68
N LEU A 156 -6.31 -6.98 6.81
CA LEU A 156 -5.75 -7.51 8.04
C LEU A 156 -5.81 -9.05 8.05
N TYR A 157 -4.69 -9.66 8.42
CA TYR A 157 -4.53 -11.10 8.61
C TYR A 157 -4.10 -11.40 10.04
N ASP A 158 -4.81 -12.32 10.69
CA ASP A 158 -4.51 -12.76 12.06
C ASP A 158 -3.78 -14.10 12.06
N PHE A 159 -2.54 -14.12 12.57
CA PHE A 159 -1.71 -15.33 12.67
C PHE A 159 -2.15 -16.28 13.78
N LYS A 160 -2.97 -15.79 14.72
CA LYS A 160 -3.50 -16.56 15.85
C LYS A 160 -4.63 -17.49 15.43
N GLN A 161 -5.16 -17.32 14.22
CA GLN A 161 -6.33 -18.04 13.73
C GLN A 161 -6.09 -18.59 12.33
N THR A 162 -6.64 -19.77 12.09
CA THR A 162 -6.74 -20.34 10.73
C THR A 162 -7.71 -19.52 9.89
N SER A 163 -7.72 -19.71 8.58
CA SER A 163 -8.65 -19.04 7.66
C SER A 163 -10.13 -19.25 7.95
N ARG A 164 -10.50 -20.24 8.77
CA ARG A 164 -11.87 -20.49 9.23
C ARG A 164 -12.20 -19.81 10.56
N GLY A 165 -11.30 -19.00 11.12
CA GLY A 165 -11.44 -18.38 12.44
C GLY A 165 -11.21 -19.35 13.60
N THR A 166 -10.68 -20.55 13.34
CA THR A 166 -10.32 -21.49 14.41
C THR A 166 -8.96 -21.11 15.00
N PRO A 167 -8.82 -21.00 16.34
CA PRO A 167 -7.54 -20.69 16.97
C PRO A 167 -6.42 -21.66 16.59
N VAL A 168 -5.23 -21.13 16.32
CA VAL A 168 -4.02 -21.93 16.12
C VAL A 168 -3.55 -22.47 17.46
N ARG A 169 -3.41 -23.81 17.54
CA ARG A 169 -3.02 -24.49 18.77
C ARG A 169 -1.60 -24.06 19.18
N GLY A 170 -1.45 -23.65 20.44
CA GLY A 170 -0.14 -23.29 21.00
C GLY A 170 0.37 -21.91 20.59
N TYR A 171 -0.45 -21.07 19.95
CA TYR A 171 -0.05 -19.70 19.67
C TYR A 171 0.15 -18.92 20.98
N ASP A 172 1.38 -18.49 21.20
CA ASP A 172 1.84 -17.67 22.31
C ASP A 172 2.31 -16.31 21.77
N THR A 173 1.67 -15.22 22.21
CA THR A 173 1.99 -13.84 21.83
C THR A 173 3.32 -13.35 22.43
N GLY A 174 3.80 -13.98 23.51
CA GLY A 174 5.11 -13.70 24.09
C GLY A 174 6.26 -14.32 23.28
N ASN A 175 5.98 -15.38 22.52
CA ASN A 175 6.97 -16.01 21.66
C ASN A 175 7.11 -15.26 20.33
N ARG A 176 8.28 -14.65 20.12
CA ARG A 176 8.60 -13.88 18.90
C ARG A 176 8.44 -14.71 17.62
N SER A 177 8.80 -16.00 17.64
CA SER A 177 8.76 -16.86 16.45
C SER A 177 7.34 -17.02 15.89
N HIS A 178 6.32 -17.00 16.75
CA HIS A 178 4.93 -17.11 16.32
C HIS A 178 4.45 -15.90 15.51
N PHE A 179 5.16 -14.77 15.57
CA PHE A 179 4.95 -13.65 14.68
C PHE A 179 5.98 -13.62 13.54
N THR A 180 7.26 -13.83 13.83
CA THR A 180 8.32 -13.68 12.82
C THR A 180 8.28 -14.78 11.77
N ASP A 181 7.98 -16.03 12.10
CA ASP A 181 7.99 -17.13 11.12
C ASP A 181 6.88 -16.95 10.05
N PRO A 182 5.63 -16.56 10.42
CA PRO A 182 4.63 -16.11 9.45
C PRO A 182 5.11 -14.98 8.55
N VAL A 183 5.72 -13.93 9.12
CA VAL A 183 6.19 -12.75 8.38
C VAL A 183 7.29 -13.12 7.40
N GLU A 184 8.29 -13.87 7.86
CA GLU A 184 9.40 -14.35 7.03
C GLU A 184 8.88 -15.24 5.90
N SER A 185 7.94 -16.14 6.19
CA SER A 185 7.29 -16.97 5.17
C SER A 185 6.58 -16.14 4.11
N ILE A 186 5.89 -15.06 4.50
CA ILE A 186 5.20 -14.14 3.58
C ILE A 186 6.21 -13.34 2.74
N GLN A 187 7.27 -12.83 3.37
CA GLN A 187 8.36 -12.12 2.68
C GLN A 187 9.04 -13.02 1.64
N ARG A 188 9.39 -14.26 2.01
CA ARG A 188 10.00 -15.25 1.12
C ARG A 188 9.08 -15.63 -0.05
N ALA A 189 7.77 -15.69 0.21
CA ALA A 189 6.75 -15.91 -0.82
C ALA A 189 6.49 -14.66 -1.69
N ARG A 190 7.18 -13.54 -1.42
CA ARG A 190 7.04 -12.26 -2.14
C ARG A 190 5.58 -11.80 -2.15
N PHE A 191 4.94 -11.85 -0.98
CA PHE A 191 3.55 -11.42 -0.77
C PHE A 191 2.52 -12.07 -1.70
N SER A 192 2.79 -13.26 -2.22
CA SER A 192 1.83 -13.97 -3.06
C SER A 192 0.52 -14.23 -2.32
N GLU A 193 -0.63 -14.10 -2.96
CA GLU A 193 -1.94 -14.31 -2.34
C GLU A 193 -2.03 -15.64 -1.55
N SER A 194 -1.41 -16.71 -2.05
CA SER A 194 -1.37 -18.03 -1.40
C SER A 194 -0.70 -18.04 -0.03
N SER A 195 0.27 -17.15 0.25
CA SER A 195 0.95 -17.11 1.55
C SER A 195 0.04 -16.63 2.67
N PHE A 196 -1.05 -15.94 2.32
CA PHE A 196 -2.02 -15.41 3.27
C PHE A 196 -3.21 -16.34 3.53
N ARG A 197 -3.50 -17.28 2.61
CA ARG A 197 -4.72 -18.10 2.62
C ARG A 197 -4.95 -18.95 3.86
N LYS A 198 -3.90 -19.21 4.65
CA LYS A 198 -3.99 -20.01 5.87
C LYS A 198 -4.39 -19.22 7.11
N TYR A 199 -4.29 -17.89 7.06
CA TYR A 199 -4.60 -17.00 8.19
C TYR A 199 -6.04 -16.51 8.11
N PHE A 200 -6.62 -16.18 9.26
CA PHE A 200 -7.90 -15.48 9.30
C PHE A 200 -7.74 -14.10 8.66
N LYS A 201 -8.65 -13.76 7.74
CA LYS A 201 -8.70 -12.47 7.06
C LYS A 201 -9.86 -11.65 7.62
N ALA A 202 -9.60 -10.40 8.02
CA ALA A 202 -10.64 -9.51 8.50
C ALA A 202 -11.68 -9.20 7.41
N PRO A 203 -12.96 -8.96 7.78
CA PRO A 203 -14.05 -8.82 6.82
C PRO A 203 -14.00 -7.52 6.02
N GLN A 204 -13.45 -6.45 6.59
CA GLN A 204 -13.36 -5.14 5.94
C GLN A 204 -11.99 -4.94 5.28
N ALA A 205 -11.98 -4.40 4.06
CA ALA A 205 -10.78 -3.85 3.44
C ALA A 205 -10.62 -2.37 3.83
N LEU A 206 -9.38 -1.89 3.90
CA LEU A 206 -9.08 -0.47 4.04
C LEU A 206 -8.23 0.03 2.89
N TYR A 207 -8.37 1.31 2.56
CA TYR A 207 -7.72 1.93 1.42
C TYR A 207 -6.83 3.08 1.89
N VAL A 208 -5.56 3.09 1.47
CA VAL A 208 -4.55 4.05 1.94
C VAL A 208 -3.89 4.80 0.78
N ARG A 209 -3.59 6.08 1.02
CA ARG A 209 -2.78 6.92 0.13
C ARG A 209 -1.33 7.03 0.58
N TYR A 210 -1.05 6.79 1.85
CA TYR A 210 0.27 6.83 2.47
C TYR A 210 0.22 6.06 3.80
N ILE A 211 1.37 5.76 4.38
CA ILE A 211 1.47 5.20 5.74
C ILE A 211 2.08 6.26 6.67
N ALA A 212 1.22 6.88 7.47
CA ALA A 212 1.58 7.74 8.59
C ALA A 212 0.58 7.49 9.71
N ILE A 213 0.96 6.64 10.66
CA ILE A 213 0.14 6.20 11.80
C ILE A 213 0.90 6.62 13.07
N PRO A 214 0.40 7.58 13.86
CA PRO A 214 1.04 8.01 15.09
C PRO A 214 0.97 6.89 16.12
N PHE A 215 1.79 7.02 17.18
CA PHE A 215 1.68 6.12 18.30
C PHE A 215 0.28 6.14 18.91
N SER A 216 -0.40 5.01 18.79
CA SER A 216 -1.75 4.77 19.30
C SER A 216 -1.81 3.43 20.04
N ASN A 217 -2.96 3.12 20.61
CA ASN A 217 -3.16 1.87 21.33
C ASN A 217 -3.33 0.72 20.32
N ALA A 218 -2.62 -0.39 20.50
CA ALA A 218 -2.72 -1.56 19.63
C ALA A 218 -4.16 -2.12 19.53
N ASN A 219 -5.00 -1.86 20.54
CA ASN A 219 -6.44 -2.17 20.53
C ASN A 219 -7.19 -1.57 19.35
N ASP A 220 -6.69 -0.47 18.77
CA ASP A 220 -7.41 0.26 17.73
C ASP A 220 -7.23 -0.39 16.35
N GLY A 221 -6.10 -1.06 16.11
CA GLY A 221 -5.80 -1.72 14.83
C GLY A 221 -6.95 -2.61 14.33
N PRO A 222 -7.38 -3.64 15.09
CA PRO A 222 -8.50 -4.50 14.71
C PRO A 222 -9.84 -3.77 14.51
N LYS A 223 -10.09 -2.67 15.22
CA LYS A 223 -11.35 -1.91 15.12
C LYS A 223 -11.52 -1.27 13.74
N PHE A 224 -10.44 -0.75 13.17
CA PHE A 224 -10.48 -0.17 11.81
C PHE A 224 -10.90 -1.18 10.74
N PHE A 225 -10.66 -2.48 10.98
CA PHE A 225 -11.03 -3.56 10.06
C PHE A 225 -12.34 -4.27 10.45
N ASN A 226 -13.13 -3.70 11.38
CA ASN A 226 -14.37 -4.30 11.91
C ASN A 226 -14.15 -5.75 12.40
N ALA A 227 -13.02 -5.94 13.10
CA ALA A 227 -12.53 -7.25 13.52
C ALA A 227 -12.22 -7.30 15.03
N GLU A 228 -12.60 -6.29 15.81
CA GLU A 228 -12.28 -6.16 17.23
C GLU A 228 -12.85 -7.28 18.10
N LYS A 229 -13.93 -7.92 17.64
CA LYS A 229 -14.54 -9.08 18.32
C LYS A 229 -13.83 -10.39 18.02
N GLN A 230 -13.14 -10.49 16.89
CA GLN A 230 -12.50 -11.72 16.41
C GLN A 230 -10.98 -11.68 16.57
N VAL A 231 -10.35 -10.51 16.44
CA VAL A 231 -8.89 -10.34 16.38
C VAL A 231 -8.42 -9.57 17.60
N LYS A 232 -7.63 -10.23 18.46
CA LYS A 232 -6.94 -9.58 19.58
C LYS A 232 -5.81 -8.67 19.08
N PRO A 233 -5.44 -7.61 19.81
CA PRO A 233 -4.51 -6.55 19.39
C PRO A 233 -3.02 -6.95 19.43
N SER A 234 -2.68 -8.11 18.88
CA SER A 234 -1.32 -8.63 18.79
C SER A 234 -1.28 -9.78 17.80
N GLY A 235 -0.16 -10.06 17.15
CA GLY A 235 -0.02 -11.23 16.29
C GLY A 235 -0.81 -11.13 14.99
N TRP A 236 -0.93 -9.91 14.45
CA TRP A 236 -1.62 -9.63 13.18
C TRP A 236 -0.71 -8.85 12.24
N LEU A 237 -1.00 -8.95 10.94
CA LEU A 237 -0.33 -8.23 9.87
C LEU A 237 -1.38 -7.64 8.93
N VAL A 238 -1.25 -6.37 8.59
CA VAL A 238 -2.00 -5.76 7.47
C VAL A 238 -1.11 -5.74 6.25
N HIS A 239 -1.63 -6.19 5.11
CA HIS A 239 -0.98 -6.13 3.82
C HIS A 239 -1.79 -5.24 2.88
N TYR A 240 -1.18 -4.12 2.49
CA TYR A 240 -1.65 -3.22 1.44
C TYR A 240 -0.94 -3.56 0.13
N SER A 241 -1.70 -3.73 -0.94
CA SER A 241 -1.17 -4.06 -2.27
C SER A 241 -1.83 -3.23 -3.37
N GLY A 242 -1.09 -2.99 -4.43
CA GLY A 242 -1.58 -2.37 -5.67
C GLY A 242 -0.45 -2.06 -6.64
N SER A 243 -0.80 -1.63 -7.84
CA SER A 243 0.19 -1.17 -8.82
C SER A 243 0.16 0.35 -8.88
N ILE A 244 1.34 0.98 -8.99
CA ILE A 244 1.49 2.44 -9.06
C ILE A 244 2.34 2.85 -10.26
N LYS A 245 2.08 4.04 -10.78
CA LYS A 245 2.84 4.68 -11.85
C LYS A 245 3.87 5.62 -11.25
N VAL A 246 5.11 5.50 -11.71
CA VAL A 246 6.24 6.31 -11.26
C VAL A 246 6.13 7.74 -11.83
N PRO A 247 6.24 8.79 -10.99
CA PRO A 247 6.02 10.17 -11.42
C PRO A 247 7.16 10.74 -12.25
N GLU A 248 8.41 10.36 -11.96
CA GLU A 248 9.61 10.93 -12.56
C GLU A 248 10.77 9.92 -12.52
N ASP A 249 11.78 10.13 -13.36
CA ASP A 249 13.00 9.31 -13.34
C ASP A 249 13.83 9.63 -12.09
N GLY A 250 14.42 8.60 -11.48
CA GLY A 250 15.29 8.85 -10.34
C GLY A 250 15.85 7.60 -9.67
N GLU A 251 16.80 7.85 -8.77
CA GLU A 251 17.27 6.86 -7.80
C GLU A 251 16.60 7.18 -6.46
N TYR A 252 15.84 6.23 -5.92
CA TYR A 252 15.03 6.37 -4.73
C TYR A 252 15.48 5.40 -3.64
N ARG A 253 15.21 5.76 -2.39
CA ARG A 253 15.20 4.81 -1.27
C ARG A 253 13.98 5.07 -0.40
N LEU A 254 13.48 4.01 0.22
CA LEU A 254 12.43 4.12 1.21
C LEU A 254 13.04 4.33 2.60
N VAL A 255 12.38 5.09 3.44
CA VAL A 255 12.82 5.37 4.82
C VAL A 255 11.64 5.22 5.74
N GLY A 256 11.77 4.47 6.83
CA GLY A 256 10.62 4.25 7.70
C GLY A 256 10.94 3.60 9.03
N CYS A 257 9.87 3.35 9.76
CA CYS A 257 9.88 2.71 11.07
C CYS A 257 8.50 2.11 11.34
N GLY A 258 8.48 0.88 11.86
CA GLY A 258 7.26 0.25 12.35
C GLY A 258 7.42 -0.24 13.79
N ASP A 259 6.39 -0.01 14.58
CA ASP A 259 6.11 -0.66 15.85
C ASP A 259 4.89 -1.56 15.58
N ASP A 260 5.05 -2.86 15.31
CA ASP A 260 6.29 -3.66 15.46
C ASP A 260 7.00 -4.03 14.15
N TYR A 261 6.30 -4.04 13.02
CA TYR A 261 6.86 -4.44 11.74
C TYR A 261 6.40 -3.52 10.62
N LEU A 262 7.34 -3.05 9.80
CA LEU A 262 7.06 -2.39 8.53
C LEU A 262 7.94 -3.04 7.46
N GLY A 263 7.33 -3.60 6.42
CA GLY A 263 8.02 -4.14 5.25
C GLY A 263 7.45 -3.56 3.97
N VAL A 264 8.31 -3.23 3.02
CA VAL A 264 7.89 -2.74 1.71
C VAL A 264 8.60 -3.51 0.61
N SER A 265 7.84 -4.03 -0.33
CA SER A 265 8.31 -4.65 -1.57
C SER A 265 7.87 -3.82 -2.76
N ILE A 266 8.80 -3.62 -3.70
CA ILE A 266 8.54 -2.99 -5.00
C ILE A 266 9.03 -3.96 -6.07
N ASP A 267 8.17 -4.27 -7.04
CA ASP A 267 8.40 -5.29 -8.08
C ASP A 267 8.89 -6.61 -7.50
N ARG A 268 8.18 -7.07 -6.45
CA ARG A 268 8.45 -8.33 -5.74
C ARG A 268 9.82 -8.43 -5.08
N LYS A 269 10.53 -7.32 -4.92
CA LYS A 269 11.80 -7.22 -4.20
C LYS A 269 11.61 -6.35 -2.97
N MET A 270 12.00 -6.86 -1.80
CA MET A 270 12.04 -6.07 -0.57
C MET A 270 12.95 -4.85 -0.75
N ARG A 271 12.41 -3.66 -0.48
CA ARG A 271 13.11 -2.35 -0.54
C ARG A 271 13.21 -1.67 0.81
N LEU A 272 12.50 -2.18 1.82
CA LEU A 272 12.60 -1.75 3.20
C LEU A 272 12.10 -2.86 4.13
N VAL A 273 12.84 -3.14 5.19
CA VAL A 273 12.37 -3.92 6.34
C VAL A 273 12.73 -3.17 7.61
N ALA A 274 11.77 -2.48 8.20
CA ALA A 274 11.95 -1.54 9.29
C ALA A 274 11.17 -1.95 10.57
N PRO A 275 11.46 -3.12 11.16
CA PRO A 275 10.77 -3.56 12.36
C PRO A 275 11.33 -2.90 13.62
N TRP A 276 10.64 -3.15 14.73
CA TRP A 276 11.10 -2.85 16.08
C TRP A 276 12.47 -3.50 16.36
N THR A 277 13.22 -2.90 17.28
CA THR A 277 14.65 -3.17 17.44
C THR A 277 14.99 -4.62 17.78
N ASP A 278 14.10 -5.32 18.50
CA ASP A 278 14.29 -6.73 18.90
C ASP A 278 14.00 -7.74 17.78
N LEU A 279 13.41 -7.30 16.67
CA LEU A 279 13.05 -8.13 15.51
C LEU A 279 14.01 -7.94 14.33
N ARG A 280 14.88 -6.93 14.36
CA ARG A 280 15.72 -6.53 13.20
C ARG A 280 16.62 -7.65 12.69
N GLU A 281 17.27 -8.39 13.59
CA GLU A 281 18.17 -9.48 13.21
C GLU A 281 17.40 -10.69 12.65
N ILE A 282 16.17 -10.92 13.11
CA ILE A 282 15.35 -12.07 12.73
C ILE A 282 14.72 -11.85 11.36
N LEU A 283 14.20 -10.65 11.10
CA LEU A 283 13.47 -10.30 9.89
C LEU A 283 14.35 -9.62 8.84
N ASP A 284 15.68 -9.66 8.98
CA ASP A 284 16.58 -9.03 8.01
C ASP A 284 16.45 -9.69 6.63
N VAL A 285 16.34 -8.86 5.60
CA VAL A 285 16.31 -9.32 4.21
C VAL A 285 17.50 -8.70 3.48
N PRO A 286 18.48 -9.52 3.05
CA PRO A 286 19.67 -9.02 2.37
C PRO A 286 19.32 -8.15 1.16
N GLY A 287 19.87 -6.94 1.15
CA GLY A 287 19.67 -5.96 0.07
C GLY A 287 18.35 -5.20 0.11
N ALA A 288 17.53 -5.36 1.16
CA ALA A 288 16.39 -4.49 1.42
C ALA A 288 16.82 -3.18 2.09
N ASN A 289 17.66 -3.27 3.13
CA ASN A 289 18.09 -2.14 3.93
C ASN A 289 19.52 -1.72 3.60
N ALA A 290 19.79 -0.42 3.66
CA ALA A 290 21.13 0.14 3.50
C ALA A 290 22.10 -0.48 4.51
N ARG A 291 23.27 -0.94 4.05
CA ARG A 291 24.29 -1.50 4.95
C ARG A 291 24.74 -0.49 6.02
N LYS A 292 24.83 0.79 5.68
CA LYS A 292 25.18 1.88 6.61
C LYS A 292 23.93 2.69 6.94
N GLN A 293 23.49 2.58 8.18
CA GLN A 293 22.33 3.31 8.70
C GLN A 293 22.78 4.61 9.38
N PRO A 294 22.20 5.78 9.01
CA PRO A 294 22.30 6.98 9.82
C PRO A 294 21.66 6.77 11.21
N ASN A 295 22.21 7.42 12.24
CA ASN A 295 21.65 7.36 13.60
C ASN A 295 20.56 8.43 13.80
N HIS A 296 19.55 8.42 12.94
CA HIS A 296 18.41 9.32 13.05
C HIS A 296 17.26 8.66 13.81
N LYS A 297 16.62 9.41 14.71
CA LYS A 297 15.47 8.90 15.48
C LYS A 297 14.18 9.04 14.68
N SER A 298 13.32 8.05 14.80
CA SER A 298 11.94 8.06 14.32
C SER A 298 11.03 8.80 15.32
N PRO A 299 9.76 9.10 14.99
CA PRO A 299 8.82 9.71 15.95
C PRO A 299 8.50 8.79 17.13
N PHE A 300 8.97 7.55 17.08
CA PHE A 300 8.76 6.51 18.08
C PHE A 300 9.97 6.33 19.02
N GLY A 301 11.01 7.17 18.89
CA GLY A 301 12.20 7.15 19.74
C GLY A 301 13.23 6.08 19.39
N ILE A 302 12.94 5.21 18.42
CA ILE A 302 13.86 4.20 17.89
C ILE A 302 14.55 4.69 16.60
N PRO A 303 15.68 4.09 16.18
CA PRO A 303 16.35 4.51 14.95
C PRO A 303 15.47 4.28 13.71
N LEU A 304 15.41 5.25 12.80
CA LEU A 304 14.88 5.03 11.45
C LEU A 304 15.68 3.95 10.72
N VAL A 305 15.02 3.28 9.77
CA VAL A 305 15.66 2.37 8.83
C VAL A 305 15.60 2.97 7.44
N TYR A 306 16.75 3.02 6.78
CA TYR A 306 16.92 3.45 5.42
C TYR A 306 17.08 2.23 4.52
N GLY A 307 16.27 2.15 3.47
CA GLY A 307 16.35 1.14 2.42
C GLY A 307 17.60 1.29 1.56
N GLU A 308 17.94 0.24 0.81
CA GLU A 308 18.90 0.34 -0.28
C GLU A 308 18.36 1.24 -1.40
N TRP A 309 19.27 1.89 -2.12
CA TRP A 309 18.91 2.70 -3.29
C TRP A 309 18.44 1.82 -4.46
N PHE A 310 17.48 2.32 -5.23
CA PHE A 310 16.96 1.66 -6.41
C PHE A 310 16.48 2.66 -7.46
N SER A 311 16.62 2.31 -8.73
CA SER A 311 16.21 3.18 -9.84
C SER A 311 14.77 2.91 -10.25
N LEU A 312 14.03 3.98 -10.53
CA LEU A 312 12.70 3.95 -11.13
C LEU A 312 12.70 4.82 -12.39
N ARG A 313 11.83 4.46 -13.34
CA ARG A 313 11.64 5.22 -14.59
C ARG A 313 10.25 5.84 -14.65
N GLN A 314 10.17 7.09 -15.06
CA GLN A 314 8.93 7.81 -15.24
C GLN A 314 7.95 7.02 -16.10
N GLY A 315 6.69 6.97 -15.67
CA GLY A 315 5.63 6.29 -16.38
C GLY A 315 5.65 4.77 -16.28
N GLN A 316 6.70 4.17 -15.72
CA GLN A 316 6.73 2.74 -15.40
C GLN A 316 5.62 2.42 -14.40
N THR A 317 4.87 1.36 -14.67
CA THR A 317 3.97 0.75 -13.67
C THR A 317 4.77 -0.27 -12.86
N ILE A 318 4.70 -0.15 -11.54
CA ILE A 318 5.39 -1.02 -10.58
C ILE A 318 4.38 -1.60 -9.58
N ASP A 319 4.61 -2.84 -9.16
CA ASP A 319 3.80 -3.47 -8.12
C ASP A 319 4.36 -3.12 -6.74
N VAL A 320 3.49 -2.75 -5.81
CA VAL A 320 3.85 -2.35 -4.46
C VAL A 320 3.08 -3.14 -3.42
N ASP A 321 3.84 -3.73 -2.50
CA ASP A 321 3.33 -4.37 -1.29
C ASP A 321 3.87 -3.62 -0.07
N VAL A 322 2.97 -3.16 0.78
CA VAL A 322 3.30 -2.57 2.08
C VAL A 322 2.67 -3.42 3.16
N ALA A 323 3.48 -3.92 4.09
CA ALA A 323 3.01 -4.75 5.18
C ALA A 323 3.37 -4.11 6.52
N ILE A 324 2.38 -3.95 7.39
CA ILE A 324 2.54 -3.46 8.75
C ILE A 324 2.03 -4.50 9.74
N GLY A 325 2.66 -4.66 10.90
CA GLY A 325 2.24 -5.68 11.86
C GLY A 325 2.58 -5.33 13.30
N GLU A 326 1.92 -6.03 14.21
CA GLU A 326 1.91 -5.74 15.65
C GLU A 326 2.14 -7.01 16.48
N ARG A 327 3.05 -6.93 17.45
CA ARG A 327 3.31 -7.91 18.51
C ARG A 327 4.20 -7.34 19.64
N PRO A 328 3.92 -7.59 20.93
CA PRO A 328 2.92 -8.49 21.47
C PRO A 328 1.62 -7.75 21.84
N GLY A 329 1.40 -6.56 21.29
CA GLY A 329 0.41 -5.59 21.75
C GLY A 329 1.05 -4.47 22.56
N GLY A 330 0.27 -3.45 22.88
CA GLY A 330 0.73 -2.27 23.62
C GLY A 330 0.49 -1.01 22.81
N LYS A 331 1.55 -0.46 22.23
CA LYS A 331 1.48 0.69 21.32
C LYS A 331 1.86 0.24 19.93
N VAL A 332 1.26 0.89 18.94
CA VAL A 332 1.47 0.63 17.52
C VAL A 332 1.69 1.95 16.80
N GLY A 333 2.56 1.97 15.79
CA GLY A 333 2.83 3.18 15.01
C GLY A 333 3.69 2.90 13.79
N PHE A 334 3.42 3.60 12.69
CA PHE A 334 4.11 3.38 11.42
C PHE A 334 4.36 4.69 10.69
N VAL A 335 5.57 4.88 10.17
CA VAL A 335 5.85 5.97 9.22
C VAL A 335 6.63 5.43 8.04
N LEU A 336 6.20 5.80 6.83
CA LEU A 336 6.85 5.46 5.57
C LEU A 336 7.06 6.70 4.72
N MET A 337 8.32 6.94 4.36
CA MET A 337 8.80 8.08 3.60
C MET A 337 9.58 7.59 2.39
N ILE A 338 9.77 8.49 1.43
CA ILE A 338 10.62 8.26 0.27
C ILE A 338 11.67 9.37 0.16
N GLU A 339 12.87 8.99 -0.25
CA GLU A 339 13.97 9.91 -0.52
C GLU A 339 14.48 9.68 -1.93
N GLN A 340 14.67 10.76 -2.68
CA GLN A 340 15.24 10.78 -4.01
C GLN A 340 16.68 11.30 -3.93
N LYS A 341 17.57 10.63 -4.64
CA LYS A 341 19.00 10.92 -4.58
C LYS A 341 19.32 12.22 -5.31
N GLY A 342 20.16 13.04 -4.71
CA GLY A 342 20.59 14.32 -5.28
C GLY A 342 19.63 15.48 -5.01
N GLU A 343 18.49 15.21 -4.38
CA GLU A 343 17.55 16.25 -3.95
C GLU A 343 18.00 16.93 -2.66
N ASP A 344 17.69 18.23 -2.56
CA ASP A 344 17.99 19.03 -1.37
C ASP A 344 16.78 19.09 -0.44
N TYR A 345 16.86 18.34 0.65
CA TYR A 345 15.83 18.28 1.68
C TYR A 345 16.17 19.23 2.83
N LYS A 346 15.14 19.94 3.33
CA LYS A 346 15.25 20.68 4.59
C LYS A 346 15.69 19.73 5.69
N LYS A 347 16.56 20.19 6.59
CA LYS A 347 17.04 19.38 7.72
C LYS A 347 16.29 19.74 8.99
N ALA A 348 15.99 18.72 9.79
CA ALA A 348 15.55 18.89 11.16
C ALA A 348 16.72 19.31 12.07
N ALA A 349 16.42 19.69 13.31
CA ALA A 349 17.42 20.17 14.27
C ALA A 349 18.50 19.12 14.60
N ASP A 350 18.19 17.84 14.46
CA ASP A 350 19.10 16.70 14.63
C ASP A 350 19.93 16.40 13.36
N GLY A 351 19.81 17.23 12.31
CA GLY A 351 20.52 17.06 11.03
C GLY A 351 19.86 16.06 10.08
N ARG A 352 18.79 15.37 10.51
CA ARG A 352 18.03 14.43 9.68
C ARG A 352 17.34 15.17 8.53
N PRO A 353 17.32 14.63 7.29
CA PRO A 353 16.47 15.17 6.24
C PRO A 353 14.98 15.03 6.60
N ILE A 354 14.22 16.09 6.39
CA ILE A 354 12.76 16.10 6.46
C ILE A 354 12.28 15.55 5.11
N LEU A 355 11.77 14.32 5.12
CA LEU A 355 11.41 13.59 3.91
C LEU A 355 9.89 13.64 3.68
N PRO A 356 9.43 13.61 2.42
CA PRO A 356 8.02 13.46 2.11
C PRO A 356 7.52 12.05 2.44
N PRO A 357 6.22 11.88 2.74
CA PRO A 357 5.63 10.55 2.85
C PRO A 357 5.71 9.83 1.50
N PHE A 358 5.72 8.50 1.51
CA PHE A 358 5.55 7.73 0.28
C PHE A 358 4.06 7.67 -0.06
N VAL A 359 3.68 8.32 -1.16
CA VAL A 359 2.28 8.59 -1.52
C VAL A 359 1.87 7.86 -2.80
N PHE A 360 0.71 7.20 -2.78
CA PHE A 360 0.16 6.36 -3.86
C PHE A 360 -0.96 7.05 -4.68
N GLY A 361 -1.36 8.27 -4.30
CA GLY A 361 -2.37 9.02 -5.03
C GLY A 361 -2.49 10.46 -4.55
N GLN A 362 -3.37 11.23 -5.20
CA GLN A 362 -3.54 12.65 -4.89
C GLN A 362 -4.00 12.86 -3.44
N LEU A 363 -3.25 13.67 -2.69
CA LEU A 363 -3.60 14.05 -1.33
C LEU A 363 -4.74 15.07 -1.32
N THR A 364 -5.66 14.91 -0.37
CA THR A 364 -6.70 15.91 -0.08
C THR A 364 -6.14 17.01 0.84
N PRO A 365 -6.81 18.17 0.95
CA PRO A 365 -6.45 19.17 1.96
C PRO A 365 -6.42 18.62 3.38
N GLY A 366 -7.33 17.69 3.72
CA GLY A 366 -7.32 17.02 5.03
C GLY A 366 -6.12 16.09 5.24
N ASP A 367 -5.63 15.45 4.17
CA ASP A 367 -4.41 14.65 4.25
C ASP A 367 -3.17 15.51 4.52
N LEU A 368 -3.08 16.67 3.85
CA LEU A 368 -1.99 17.62 4.07
C LEU A 368 -2.01 18.17 5.49
N ASP A 369 -3.17 18.61 5.97
CA ASP A 369 -3.34 19.08 7.34
C ASP A 369 -2.95 18.01 8.37
N TYR A 370 -3.35 16.76 8.14
CA TYR A 370 -2.97 15.63 8.99
C TYR A 370 -1.45 15.40 9.03
N LEU A 371 -0.79 15.41 7.87
CA LEU A 371 0.66 15.20 7.75
C LEU A 371 1.47 16.36 8.34
N GLU A 372 1.00 17.60 8.20
CA GLU A 372 1.64 18.80 8.75
C GLU A 372 1.53 18.86 10.27
N ASN A 373 0.42 18.36 10.82
CA ASN A 373 0.15 18.29 12.26
C ASN A 373 0.50 16.93 12.88
N PHE A 374 1.26 16.07 12.18
CA PHE A 374 1.61 14.75 12.68
C PHE A 374 2.41 14.84 13.99
N LYS A 375 1.86 14.28 15.07
CA LYS A 375 2.42 14.42 16.41
C LYS A 375 3.87 13.91 16.50
N GLY A 376 4.78 14.79 16.89
CA GLY A 376 6.19 14.43 17.14
C GLY A 376 7.01 14.15 15.87
N TRP A 377 6.48 14.45 14.69
CA TRP A 377 7.19 14.31 13.43
C TRP A 377 6.94 15.49 12.51
N LYS A 378 7.80 15.66 11.51
CA LYS A 378 7.58 16.61 10.43
C LYS A 378 7.86 15.90 9.11
N PHE A 379 6.85 15.90 8.25
CA PHE A 379 6.95 15.48 6.86
C PHE A 379 7.26 16.69 5.96
N ASP A 380 7.90 16.43 4.82
CA ASP A 380 7.96 17.43 3.76
C ASP A 380 6.69 17.35 2.91
N THR A 381 5.78 18.30 3.12
CA THR A 381 4.53 18.39 2.34
C THR A 381 4.64 19.26 1.09
N HIS A 382 5.80 19.91 0.88
CA HIS A 382 5.97 20.86 -0.23
C HIS A 382 6.48 20.18 -1.49
N LYS A 383 7.28 19.12 -1.34
CA LYS A 383 7.85 18.35 -2.46
C LYS A 383 7.55 16.86 -2.30
N ILE A 384 6.34 16.46 -2.67
CA ILE A 384 5.88 15.07 -2.60
C ILE A 384 5.93 14.43 -3.99
N PRO A 385 6.78 13.41 -4.22
CA PRO A 385 6.67 12.56 -5.40
C PRO A 385 5.33 11.80 -5.34
N MET A 386 4.38 12.18 -6.19
CA MET A 386 3.05 11.57 -6.21
C MET A 386 3.03 10.39 -7.17
N PHE A 387 3.17 9.18 -6.64
CA PHE A 387 2.87 7.97 -7.40
C PHE A 387 1.36 7.86 -7.57
N GLN A 388 0.90 7.29 -8.67
CA GLN A 388 -0.53 7.16 -8.97
C GLN A 388 -0.90 5.70 -9.12
N THR A 389 -1.89 5.20 -8.39
CA THR A 389 -2.36 3.83 -8.62
C THR A 389 -2.87 3.64 -10.04
N VAL A 390 -2.62 2.46 -10.60
CA VAL A 390 -3.23 2.00 -11.85
C VAL A 390 -4.44 1.17 -11.44
N ASP A 391 -5.65 1.67 -11.75
CA ASP A 391 -6.92 1.03 -11.41
C ASP A 391 -7.21 -0.24 -12.21
#